data_AF-T1JRR6-F1
#
_entry.id   AF-T1JRR6-F1
#
_cell.length_a   1.000
_cell.length_b   1.000
_cell.length_c   1.000
_cell.angle_alpha   90.00
_cell.angle_beta   90.00
_cell.angle_gamma   90.00
#
_symmetry.space_group_name_H-M   'P 1'
#
loop_
_entity.id
_entity.type
_entity.pdbx_description
1 polymer ?
#
loop_
_entity_poly.entity_id
_entity_poly.type
_entity_poly.pdbx_seq_one_letter_code
_entity_poly.pdbx_strand_id
1 'polypeptide(L)'
;MSLNDHRSGLFGNFVCPKPLVFIKRQKDTIIRLETNHLNITNDNIINWPANGDAIRACRMKGQSESLCRNYVKVLLGKNTTEVNSTLAEGDSVNIFVCGTNAFKPVCSWRKSDSLNTIESEEDASGKCPYNPSWNTTSLFTSRAPLKSLSLT
;
A
#
# COMPACT_ATOMS: atom_id res chain seq x y z
N MET A 1 -17.43 -55.44 -9.18
CA MET A 1 -16.22 -54.89 -9.82
C MET A 1 -15.54 -53.95 -8.83
N SER A 2 -14.38 -54.36 -8.34
CA SER A 2 -13.46 -53.51 -7.58
C SER A 2 -12.81 -52.50 -8.52
N LEU A 3 -12.62 -51.27 -8.06
CA LEU A 3 -11.50 -50.41 -8.45
C LEU A 3 -11.22 -49.47 -7.28
N ASN A 4 -10.25 -49.88 -6.46
CA ASN A 4 -9.48 -49.00 -5.59
C ASN A 4 -8.75 -47.97 -6.45
N ASP A 5 -8.75 -46.70 -6.04
CA ASP A 5 -7.57 -45.86 -6.23
C ASP A 5 -7.24 -45.11 -4.94
N HIS A 6 -5.99 -45.26 -4.53
CA HIS A 6 -5.43 -44.89 -3.25
C HIS A 6 -4.22 -44.00 -3.60
N ARG A 7 -4.39 -42.67 -3.64
CA ARG A 7 -3.28 -41.70 -3.73
C ARG A 7 -3.66 -40.32 -3.19
N SER A 8 -3.28 -40.11 -1.93
CA SER A 8 -2.62 -38.91 -1.37
C SER A 8 -2.76 -37.56 -2.09
N GLY A 9 -3.25 -36.54 -1.38
CA GLY A 9 -3.03 -35.13 -1.72
C GLY A 9 -3.44 -34.16 -0.60
N LEU A 10 -2.46 -33.56 0.08
CA LEU A 10 -2.65 -32.44 0.99
C LEU A 10 -3.29 -31.26 0.25
N PHE A 11 -4.59 -31.05 0.39
CA PHE A 11 -5.19 -29.73 0.17
C PHE A 11 -5.50 -29.14 1.53
N GLY A 12 -4.48 -28.50 2.13
CA GLY A 12 -4.73 -27.57 3.22
C GLY A 12 -5.70 -26.51 2.70
N ASN A 13 -6.82 -26.32 3.40
CA ASN A 13 -7.78 -25.28 3.10
C ASN A 13 -7.05 -23.93 3.19
N PHE A 14 -6.67 -23.36 2.04
CA PHE A 14 -6.20 -21.98 1.98
C PHE A 14 -7.39 -21.07 2.24
N VAL A 15 -7.67 -20.81 3.52
CA VAL A 15 -8.54 -19.71 3.92
C VAL A 15 -7.72 -18.45 3.74
N CYS A 16 -7.88 -17.75 2.61
CA CYS A 16 -7.45 -16.35 2.53
C CYS A 16 -8.22 -15.59 3.62
N PRO A 17 -7.56 -14.94 4.59
CA PRO A 17 -8.26 -14.01 5.47
C PRO A 17 -8.93 -12.98 4.57
N LYS A 18 -10.26 -12.83 4.68
CA LYS A 18 -10.98 -11.80 3.93
C LYS A 18 -10.30 -10.46 4.24
N PRO A 19 -9.84 -9.69 3.23
CA PRO A 19 -9.38 -8.34 3.51
C PRO A 19 -10.61 -7.56 4.00
N LEU A 20 -10.65 -7.21 5.28
CA LEU A 20 -11.75 -6.41 5.84
C LEU A 20 -11.81 -5.00 5.22
N VAL A 21 -10.73 -4.58 4.56
CA VAL A 21 -10.56 -3.24 4.00
C VAL A 21 -9.80 -3.31 2.67
N PHE A 22 -10.38 -2.73 1.61
CA PHE A 22 -9.68 -2.46 0.36
C PHE A 22 -9.13 -1.03 0.39
N ILE A 23 -7.87 -0.83 -0.03
CA ILE A 23 -7.28 0.50 -0.06
C ILE A 23 -6.78 0.81 -1.46
N LYS A 24 -7.29 1.90 -2.05
CA LYS A 24 -6.95 2.35 -3.40
C LYS A 24 -5.93 3.49 -3.35
N ARG A 25 -4.96 3.41 -4.26
CA ARG A 25 -3.95 4.45 -4.52
C ARG A 25 -4.49 5.48 -5.50
N GLN A 26 -4.30 6.77 -5.21
CA GLN A 26 -4.68 7.86 -6.12
C GLN A 26 -3.72 9.06 -5.99
N LYS A 27 -3.92 10.08 -6.83
CA LYS A 27 -3.22 11.36 -6.76
C LYS A 27 -3.71 12.14 -5.54
N ASP A 28 -2.78 12.47 -4.66
CA ASP A 28 -2.94 13.20 -3.39
C ASP A 28 -3.89 12.56 -2.39
N THR A 29 -4.38 11.35 -2.65
CA THR A 29 -5.35 10.69 -1.78
C THR A 29 -5.10 9.19 -1.65
N ILE A 30 -5.46 8.68 -0.48
CA ILE A 30 -5.61 7.26 -0.19
C ILE A 30 -7.10 7.04 0.09
N ILE A 31 -7.72 6.04 -0.53
CA ILE A 31 -9.16 5.76 -0.34
C ILE A 31 -9.31 4.42 0.35
N ARG A 32 -9.98 4.42 1.51
CA ARG A 32 -10.39 3.22 2.25
C ARG A 32 -11.77 2.77 1.78
N LEU A 33 -11.95 1.50 1.47
CA LEU A 33 -13.21 0.91 1.05
C LEU A 33 -13.54 -0.28 1.95
N GLU A 34 -14.78 -0.36 2.37
CA GLU A 34 -15.30 -1.52 3.11
C GLU A 34 -15.82 -2.56 2.12
N THR A 35 -15.63 -3.84 2.42
CA THR A 35 -16.04 -4.93 1.51
C THR A 35 -17.54 -5.02 1.32
N ASN A 36 -18.31 -4.57 2.31
CA ASN A 36 -19.76 -4.68 2.33
C ASN A 36 -20.41 -3.49 1.60
N HIS A 37 -19.71 -2.35 1.51
CA HIS A 37 -20.17 -1.12 0.87
C HIS A 37 -19.00 -0.41 0.18
N LEU A 38 -18.91 -0.52 -1.14
CA LEU A 38 -17.85 0.11 -1.95
C LEU A 38 -18.08 1.61 -2.21
N ASN A 39 -18.91 2.27 -1.40
CA ASN A 39 -19.24 3.67 -1.57
C ASN A 39 -18.09 4.56 -1.07
N ILE A 40 -17.69 5.51 -1.91
CA ILE A 40 -16.69 6.51 -1.55
C ILE A 40 -17.42 7.67 -0.86
N THR A 41 -17.18 7.83 0.44
CA THR A 41 -17.63 8.97 1.25
C THR A 41 -16.43 9.83 1.65
N ASN A 42 -16.67 11.05 2.11
CA ASN A 42 -15.59 11.94 2.56
C ASN A 42 -14.79 11.33 3.71
N ASP A 43 -15.43 10.56 4.60
CA ASP A 43 -14.79 9.91 5.75
C ASP A 43 -13.76 8.84 5.32
N ASN A 44 -13.95 8.30 4.12
CA ASN A 44 -13.13 7.25 3.53
C ASN A 44 -12.02 7.79 2.61
N ILE A 45 -11.94 9.12 2.42
CA ILE A 45 -10.90 9.79 1.62
C ILE A 45 -9.87 10.41 2.57
N ILE A 46 -8.65 9.91 2.49
CA ILE A 46 -7.52 10.46 3.22
C ILE A 46 -6.74 11.37 2.27
N ASN A 47 -6.69 12.66 2.58
CA ASN A 47 -5.89 13.62 1.84
C ASN A 47 -4.42 13.50 2.25
N TRP A 48 -3.56 13.22 1.28
CA TRP A 48 -2.12 13.14 1.44
C TRP A 48 -1.38 13.82 0.26
N PRO A 49 -1.53 15.16 0.13
CA PRO A 49 -0.89 15.92 -0.93
C PRO A 49 0.63 16.01 -0.72
N ALA A 50 1.34 16.47 -1.76
CA ALA A 50 2.77 16.74 -1.66
C ALA A 50 3.06 17.95 -0.74
N ASN A 51 4.22 17.92 -0.07
CA ASN A 51 4.65 19.01 0.79
C ASN A 51 4.89 20.28 -0.04
N GLY A 52 4.52 21.45 0.50
CA GLY A 52 4.66 22.73 -0.22
C GLY A 52 6.08 22.98 -0.73
N ASP A 53 7.09 22.64 0.06
CA ASP A 53 8.50 22.82 -0.30
C ASP A 53 8.92 21.90 -1.45
N ALA A 54 8.42 20.66 -1.46
CA ALA A 54 8.66 19.71 -2.53
C ALA A 54 7.99 20.16 -3.83
N ILE A 55 6.77 20.69 -3.75
CA ILE A 55 6.05 21.27 -4.90
C ILE A 55 6.84 22.46 -5.46
N ARG A 56 7.30 23.39 -4.60
CA ARG A 56 8.10 24.54 -5.04
C ARG A 56 9.39 24.08 -5.73
N ALA A 57 10.12 23.15 -5.11
CA ALA A 57 11.34 22.60 -5.70
C ALA A 57 11.09 21.88 -7.03
N CYS A 58 10.02 21.11 -7.14
CA CYS A 58 9.61 20.42 -8.36
C CYS A 58 9.35 21.41 -9.51
N ARG A 59 8.61 22.50 -9.24
CA ARG A 59 8.31 23.53 -10.22
C ARG A 59 9.54 24.34 -10.62
N MET A 60 10.44 24.65 -9.67
CA MET A 60 11.71 25.30 -9.97
C MET A 60 12.60 24.45 -10.88
N LYS A 61 12.47 23.12 -10.84
CA LYS A 61 13.12 22.18 -11.76
C LYS A 61 12.42 22.05 -13.12
N GLY A 62 11.40 22.86 -13.40
CA GLY A 62 10.72 22.92 -14.70
C GLY A 62 9.62 21.88 -14.92
N GLN A 63 9.20 21.15 -13.88
CA GLN A 63 8.10 20.18 -13.99
C GLN A 63 6.74 20.88 -14.02
N SER A 64 5.76 20.25 -14.68
CA SER A 64 4.39 20.76 -14.74
C SER A 64 3.68 20.65 -13.38
N GLU A 65 2.67 21.50 -13.18
CA GLU A 65 1.85 21.46 -11.96
C GLU A 65 1.18 20.10 -11.73
N SER A 66 0.77 19.43 -12.80
CA SER A 66 0.17 18.09 -12.72
C SER A 66 1.16 17.05 -12.18
N LEU A 67 2.43 17.11 -12.57
CA LEU A 67 3.46 16.17 -12.12
C LEU A 67 3.97 16.49 -10.70
N CYS A 68 3.89 17.74 -10.27
CA CYS A 68 4.26 18.18 -8.92
C CYS A 68 3.18 17.87 -7.87
N ARG A 69 2.68 16.65 -7.85
CA ARG A 69 1.67 16.15 -6.90
C ARG A 69 2.20 14.89 -6.19
N ASN A 70 1.50 14.43 -5.17
CA ASN A 70 1.85 13.17 -4.52
C ASN A 70 1.08 12.02 -5.16
N TYR A 71 1.76 11.20 -5.94
CA TYR A 71 1.15 10.01 -6.52
C TYR A 71 1.46 8.83 -5.62
N VAL A 72 0.44 8.19 -5.04
CA VAL A 72 0.66 7.00 -4.20
C VAL A 72 1.08 5.84 -5.10
N LYS A 73 2.29 5.31 -4.90
CA LYS A 73 2.89 4.26 -5.74
C LYS A 73 3.06 2.94 -5.03
N VAL A 74 3.20 2.94 -3.70
CA VAL A 74 3.32 1.71 -2.90
C VAL A 74 2.26 1.73 -1.82
N LEU A 75 1.54 0.62 -1.65
CA LEU A 75 0.58 0.42 -0.58
C LEU A 75 0.55 -1.07 -0.23
N LEU A 76 1.05 -1.42 0.95
CA LEU A 76 1.24 -2.81 1.37
C LEU A 76 0.83 -2.98 2.83
N GLY A 77 0.01 -3.98 3.12
CA GLY A 77 -0.20 -4.44 4.49
C GLY A 77 0.97 -5.29 4.95
N LYS A 78 1.46 -5.06 6.17
CA LYS A 78 2.42 -5.90 6.86
C LYS A 78 1.73 -6.52 8.07
N ASN A 79 1.46 -7.81 7.98
CA ASN A 79 1.02 -8.59 9.13
C ASN A 79 2.25 -8.80 10.01
N THR A 80 2.38 -8.00 11.06
CA THR A 80 3.33 -8.26 12.13
C THR A 80 2.76 -9.41 12.95
N THR A 81 3.43 -10.57 12.91
CA THR A 81 3.21 -11.75 13.76
C THR A 81 1.86 -12.47 13.63
N GLU A 82 1.78 -13.42 12.70
CA GLU A 82 1.79 -14.88 12.97
C GLU A 82 1.26 -15.62 11.74
N VAL A 83 1.95 -16.71 11.37
CA VAL A 83 1.54 -17.58 10.25
C VAL A 83 0.22 -18.33 10.55
N ASN A 84 -0.35 -18.08 11.73
CA ASN A 84 -1.59 -18.64 12.27
C ASN A 84 -2.61 -17.56 12.70
N SER A 85 -2.31 -16.25 12.53
CA SER A 85 -3.25 -15.18 12.88
C SER A 85 -4.27 -14.98 11.76
N THR A 86 -5.40 -15.65 11.88
CA THR A 86 -6.63 -15.22 11.22
C THR A 86 -6.96 -13.84 11.78
N LEU A 87 -6.77 -12.76 11.01
CA LEU A 87 -7.21 -11.43 11.44
C LEU A 87 -8.70 -11.53 11.77
N ALA A 88 -9.05 -11.26 13.03
CA ALA A 88 -10.43 -11.19 13.45
C ALA A 88 -11.08 -9.92 12.86
N GLU A 89 -12.40 -9.95 12.74
CA GLU A 89 -13.16 -8.76 12.37
C GLU A 89 -12.91 -7.65 13.41
N GLY A 90 -12.24 -6.57 12.99
CA GLY A 90 -11.86 -5.44 13.85
C GLY A 90 -10.36 -5.29 14.10
N ASP A 91 -9.52 -6.25 13.70
CA ASP A 91 -8.07 -6.13 13.86
C ASP A 91 -7.47 -5.09 12.89
N SER A 92 -6.52 -4.29 13.40
CA SER A 92 -5.82 -3.27 12.61
C SER A 92 -4.50 -3.78 12.06
N VAL A 93 -4.24 -3.55 10.78
CA VAL A 93 -3.02 -3.95 10.07
C VAL A 93 -2.11 -2.74 9.89
N ASN A 94 -0.81 -2.95 10.06
CA ASN A 94 0.20 -1.95 9.71
C ASN A 94 0.28 -1.81 8.18
N ILE A 95 -0.04 -0.63 7.67
CA ILE A 95 0.00 -0.28 6.26
C ILE A 95 1.26 0.54 5.98
N PHE A 96 2.10 0.04 5.09
CA PHE A 96 3.20 0.78 4.50
C PHE A 96 2.72 1.50 3.24
N VAL A 97 2.92 2.80 3.18
CA VAL A 97 2.52 3.61 2.02
C VAL A 97 3.66 4.49 1.58
N CYS A 98 3.91 4.55 0.27
CA CYS A 98 4.81 5.52 -0.32
C CYS A 98 4.16 6.28 -1.47
N GLY A 99 4.56 7.54 -1.64
CA GLY A 99 4.18 8.36 -2.77
C GLY A 99 5.33 9.21 -3.29
N THR A 100 5.19 9.71 -4.51
CA THR A 100 6.24 10.47 -5.21
C THR A 100 6.54 11.83 -4.60
N ASN A 101 5.56 12.41 -3.87
CA ASN A 101 5.64 13.71 -3.20
C ASN A 101 6.39 14.76 -4.04
N ALA A 102 5.87 15.04 -5.24
CA ALA A 102 6.45 15.99 -6.19
C ALA A 102 7.95 15.73 -6.49
N PHE A 103 8.29 14.52 -6.94
CA PHE A 103 9.67 14.08 -7.20
C PHE A 103 10.60 14.15 -5.98
N LYS A 104 10.04 14.06 -4.76
CA LYS A 104 10.78 13.89 -3.50
C LYS A 104 10.07 12.80 -2.69
N PRO A 105 10.20 11.52 -3.08
CA PRO A 105 9.37 10.45 -2.57
C PRO A 105 9.46 10.32 -1.05
N VAL A 106 8.35 9.95 -0.43
CA VAL A 106 8.22 9.75 1.01
C VAL A 106 7.49 8.45 1.28
N CYS A 107 7.87 7.78 2.36
CA CYS A 107 7.24 6.56 2.84
C CYS A 107 6.83 6.73 4.31
N SER A 108 5.79 6.02 4.71
CA SER A 108 5.28 6.07 6.09
C SER A 108 4.57 4.79 6.48
N TRP A 109 4.59 4.50 7.77
CA TRP A 109 3.73 3.51 8.41
C TRP A 109 2.47 4.17 8.94
N ARG A 110 1.35 3.48 8.74
CA ARG A 110 0.01 3.86 9.20
C ARG A 110 -0.73 2.62 9.66
N LYS A 111 -1.84 2.78 10.35
CA LYS A 111 -2.73 1.66 10.66
C LYS A 111 -3.94 1.66 9.72
N SER A 112 -4.51 0.49 9.44
CA SER A 112 -5.64 0.35 8.50
C SER A 112 -6.92 1.03 8.99
N ASP A 113 -7.09 1.14 10.31
CA ASP A 113 -8.20 1.84 10.97
C ASP A 113 -7.98 3.36 11.06
N SER A 114 -6.73 3.82 11.00
CA SER A 114 -6.32 5.22 11.19
C SER A 114 -5.33 5.67 10.11
N LEU A 115 -5.71 5.48 8.84
CA LEU A 115 -4.90 5.82 7.66
C LEU A 115 -4.57 7.32 7.50
N ASN A 116 -5.21 8.21 8.26
CA ASN A 116 -4.87 9.63 8.28
C ASN A 116 -3.67 9.93 9.19
N THR A 117 -3.42 9.06 10.17
CA THR A 117 -2.32 9.22 11.13
C THR A 117 -1.06 8.60 10.56
N ILE A 118 0.04 9.34 10.57
CA ILE A 118 1.39 8.82 10.28
C ILE A 118 1.97 8.34 11.61
N GLU A 119 2.19 7.04 11.74
CA GLU A 119 2.81 6.44 12.92
C GLU A 119 4.33 6.70 12.91
N SER A 120 4.95 6.56 11.73
CA SER A 120 6.36 6.89 11.53
C SER A 120 6.66 7.15 10.05
N GLU A 121 7.64 8.03 9.79
CA GLU A 121 8.21 8.22 8.45
C GLU A 121 9.34 7.24 8.19
N GLU A 122 9.55 6.93 6.92
CA GLU A 122 10.52 5.94 6.46
C GLU A 122 11.30 6.48 5.27
N ASP A 123 12.58 6.12 5.18
CA ASP A 123 13.40 6.44 4.01
C ASP A 123 12.76 5.85 2.75
N ALA A 124 12.58 6.67 1.72
CA ALA A 124 11.96 6.27 0.47
C ALA A 124 12.96 5.77 -0.57
N SER A 125 14.26 5.86 -0.30
CA SER A 125 15.33 5.52 -1.23
C SER A 125 15.24 4.07 -1.66
N GLY A 126 15.13 3.84 -2.98
CA GLY A 126 14.95 2.50 -3.56
C GLY A 126 13.60 1.83 -3.26
N LYS A 127 12.70 2.47 -2.49
CA LYS A 127 11.39 1.92 -2.13
C LYS A 127 10.27 2.46 -3.01
N CYS A 128 10.37 3.71 -3.44
CA CYS A 128 9.34 4.41 -4.23
C CYS A 128 9.98 5.20 -5.38
N PRO A 129 9.39 5.21 -6.59
CA PRO A 129 9.92 6.01 -7.69
C PRO A 129 9.74 7.51 -7.44
N TYR A 130 10.62 8.30 -8.03
CA TYR A 130 10.54 9.77 -8.02
C TYR A 130 9.51 10.27 -9.03
N ASN A 131 9.56 9.74 -10.26
CA ASN A 131 8.69 10.16 -11.36
C ASN A 131 7.34 9.43 -11.27
N PRO A 132 6.20 10.16 -11.26
CA PRO A 132 4.88 9.53 -11.22
C PRO A 132 4.57 8.64 -12.43
N SER A 133 5.20 8.88 -13.58
CA SER A 133 5.04 8.09 -14.80
C SER A 133 5.70 6.71 -14.72
N TRP A 134 6.64 6.50 -13.78
CA TRP A 134 7.32 5.21 -13.64
C TRP A 134 6.42 4.20 -12.96
N ASN A 135 6.37 2.99 -13.52
CA ASN A 135 5.60 1.90 -12.93
C ASN A 135 6.44 1.25 -11.83
N THR A 136 5.80 0.87 -10.73
CA THR A 136 6.51 0.19 -9.65
C THR A 136 5.70 -0.96 -9.08
N THR A 137 6.40 -2.03 -8.74
CA THR A 137 5.89 -3.16 -7.97
C THR A 137 6.73 -3.33 -6.72
N SER A 138 6.09 -3.68 -5.62
CA SER A 138 6.73 -3.82 -4.32
C SER A 138 6.09 -4.94 -3.52
N LEU A 139 6.88 -5.62 -2.69
CA LEU A 139 6.40 -6.70 -1.83
C LEU A 139 7.24 -6.80 -0.55
N PHE A 140 6.56 -7.02 0.58
CA PHE A 140 7.22 -7.50 1.79
C PHE A 140 7.44 -9.00 1.71
N THR A 141 8.65 -9.43 2.02
CA THR A 141 8.96 -10.86 2.17
C THR A 141 8.95 -11.23 3.65
N SER A 142 8.70 -12.50 3.96
CA SER A 142 8.54 -12.96 5.35
C SER A 142 9.76 -12.73 6.25
N ARG A 143 10.96 -12.65 5.68
CA ARG A 143 12.23 -12.51 6.44
C ARG A 143 13.19 -11.46 5.90
N ALA A 144 12.77 -10.66 4.93
CA ALA A 144 13.65 -9.67 4.31
C ALA A 144 12.96 -8.30 4.20
N PRO A 145 13.76 -7.22 4.08
CA PRO A 145 13.21 -5.88 3.88
C PRO A 145 12.35 -5.80 2.61
N LEU A 146 11.62 -4.69 2.50
CA LEU A 146 10.81 -4.39 1.32
C LEU A 146 11.66 -4.52 0.05
N LYS A 147 11.14 -5.26 -0.94
CA LYS A 147 11.69 -5.27 -2.29
C LYS A 147 10.80 -4.43 -3.18
N SER A 148 11.39 -3.48 -3.89
CA SER A 148 10.72 -2.65 -4.90
C SER A 148 11.47 -2.73 -6.23
N LEU A 149 10.73 -2.78 -7.32
CA LEU A 149 11.25 -2.64 -8.68
C LEU A 149 10.47 -1.53 -9.38
N SER A 150 11.18 -0.64 -10.07
CA SER A 150 10.59 0.43 -10.87
C SER A 150 11.02 0.31 -12.33
N LEU A 151 10.07 0.51 -13.24
CA LEU A 151 10.27 0.53 -14.69
C LEU A 151 10.11 1.97 -15.18
N THR A 152 11.09 2.42 -15.95
CA THR A 152 11.21 3.80 -16.46
C THR A 152 10.61 3.98 -17.83
#